data_AF-A0A1Q8QW12-F1
#
_entry.id   AF-A0A1Q8QW12-F1
#
_cell.length_a   1.000
_cell.length_b   1.000
_cell.length_c   1.000
_cell.angle_alpha   90.00
_cell.angle_beta   90.00
_cell.angle_gamma   90.00
#
_symmetry.space_group_name_H-M   'P 1'
#
loop_
_entity.id
_entity.type
_entity.pdbx_description
1 polymer ?
#
loop_
_entity_poly.entity_id
_entity_poly.type
_entity_poly.pdbx_seq_one_letter_code
_entity_poly.pdbx_strand_id
1 'polypeptide(L)' 'MLLTVIYNILKKKEPYNAELYKKSDIPLVSREITVEQAILLAKAQGYRIMPSVT' A
#
# COMPACT_ATOMS: atom_id res chain seq x y z
N MET A 1 -3.91 7.48 -3.80
CA MET A 1 -5.13 6.70 -4.18
C MET A 1 -6.25 7.60 -4.73
N LEU A 2 -6.45 7.61 -6.05
CA LEU A 2 -7.40 8.50 -6.73
C LEU A 2 -8.89 8.31 -6.32
N LEU A 3 -9.32 7.07 -6.08
CA LEU A 3 -10.72 6.77 -5.72
C LEU A 3 -11.15 7.41 -4.40
N THR A 4 -10.27 7.39 -3.39
CA THR A 4 -10.51 8.02 -2.08
C THR A 4 -10.65 9.53 -2.21
N VAL A 5 -9.86 10.15 -3.09
CA VAL A 5 -9.96 11.59 -3.40
C VAL A 5 -11.34 11.91 -3.97
N ILE A 6 -11.74 11.16 -5.00
CA ILE A 6 -13.03 11.36 -5.69
C ILE A 6 -14.19 11.17 -4.69
N TYR A 7 -14.13 10.15 -3.83
CA TYR A 7 -15.13 9.94 -2.79
C TYR A 7 -15.22 11.12 -1.82
N ASN A 8 -14.11 11.65 -1.32
CA ASN A 8 -14.12 12.76 -0.37
C ASN A 8 -14.66 14.05 -1.02
N ILE A 9 -14.29 14.34 -2.27
CA ILE A 9 -14.80 15.50 -3.01
C ILE A 9 -16.32 15.37 -3.23
N LEU A 10 -16.78 14.22 -3.71
CA LEU A 10 -18.19 14.04 -4.09
C LEU A 10 -19.10 13.83 -2.87
N LYS A 11 -18.67 13.04 -1.88
CA LYS A 11 -19.50 12.63 -0.75
C LYS A 11 -19.38 13.57 0.44
N LYS A 12 -18.17 14.07 0.74
CA LYS A 12 -17.92 14.93 1.90
C LYS A 12 -17.88 16.41 1.57
N LYS A 13 -17.91 16.78 0.28
CA LYS A 13 -17.72 18.16 -0.20
C LYS A 13 -16.41 18.80 0.29
N GLU A 14 -15.42 17.98 0.60
CA GLU A 14 -14.10 18.46 0.99
C GLU A 14 -13.35 18.91 -0.29
N PRO A 15 -12.79 20.13 -0.33
CA PRO A 15 -12.03 20.59 -1.48
C PRO A 15 -10.78 19.72 -1.68
N TYR A 16 -10.38 19.55 -2.95
CA TYR A 16 -9.18 18.81 -3.29
C TYR A 16 -7.93 19.45 -2.66
N ASN A 17 -7.26 18.73 -1.77
CA ASN A 17 -5.98 19.14 -1.20
C ASN A 17 -4.85 18.25 -1.76
N ALA A 18 -4.13 18.77 -2.74
CA ALA A 18 -3.03 18.06 -3.41
C ALA A 18 -1.90 17.66 -2.44
N GLU A 19 -1.63 18.44 -1.39
CA GLU A 19 -0.53 18.18 -0.46
C GLU A 19 -0.76 16.94 0.40
N LEU A 20 -2.02 16.70 0.81
CA LEU A 20 -2.41 15.51 1.57
C LEU A 20 -2.27 14.24 0.75
N TYR A 21 -2.62 14.29 -0.53
CA TYR A 21 -2.57 13.11 -1.40
C TYR A 21 -1.19 12.86 -2.01
N LYS A 22 -0.37 13.91 -2.17
CA LYS A 22 1.03 13.77 -2.62
C LYS A 22 1.87 12.91 -1.67
N LYS A 23 1.54 12.89 -0.37
CA LYS A 23 2.18 11.98 0.61
C LYS A 23 1.77 10.51 0.45
N SER A 24 0.60 10.24 -0.13
CA SER A 24 0.10 8.87 -0.33
C SER A 24 0.72 8.17 -1.53
N ASP A 25 1.29 8.93 -2.47
CA ASP A 25 2.02 8.42 -3.64
C ASP A 25 3.52 8.28 -3.36
N ILE A 26 3.97 8.57 -2.13
CA ILE A 26 5.34 8.31 -1.71
C ILE A 26 5.48 6.80 -1.60
N PRO A 27 6.37 6.15 -2.38
CA PRO A 27 6.65 4.74 -2.21
C PRO A 27 7.10 4.53 -0.78
N LEU A 28 6.50 3.53 -0.13
CA LEU A 28 6.72 3.20 1.27
C LEU A 28 8.22 3.29 1.59
N VAL A 29 8.61 4.26 2.43
CA VAL A 29 9.98 4.40 2.98
C VAL A 29 10.49 3.00 3.27
N SER A 30 11.66 2.65 2.74
CA SER A 30 12.24 1.29 2.80
C SER A 30 12.01 0.68 4.18
N ARG A 31 10.98 -0.17 4.29
CA ARG A 31 10.63 -0.81 5.56
C ARG A 31 11.44 -2.09 5.64
N GLU A 32 12.30 -2.18 6.63
CA GLU A 32 12.95 -3.43 6.97
C GLU A 32 11.91 -4.34 7.64
N ILE A 33 11.83 -5.58 7.17
CA ILE A 33 11.01 -6.63 7.76
C ILE A 33 11.85 -7.88 7.89
N THR A 34 11.53 -8.72 8.87
CA THR A 34 12.21 -10.00 9.02
C THR A 34 11.79 -10.98 7.93
N VAL A 35 12.61 -11.99 7.67
CA VAL A 35 12.32 -13.04 6.68
C VAL A 35 10.99 -13.75 7.01
N GLU A 36 10.74 -14.02 8.29
CA GLU A 36 9.50 -14.65 8.76
C GLU A 36 8.27 -13.79 8.47
N GLN A 37 8.36 -12.49 8.73
CA GLN A 37 7.29 -11.53 8.43
C GLN A 37 7.03 -11.43 6.93
N ALA A 38 8.08 -11.44 6.11
CA ALA A 38 7.95 -11.45 4.65
C ALA A 38 7.20 -12.70 4.15
N ILE A 39 7.51 -13.88 4.71
CA ILE A 39 6.83 -15.13 4.39
C ILE A 39 5.35 -15.07 4.77
N LEU A 40 5.02 -14.56 5.96
CA LEU A 40 3.63 -14.44 6.41
C LEU A 40 2.83 -13.47 5.53
N LEU A 41 3.40 -12.32 5.17
CA LEU A 41 2.79 -11.34 4.28
C LEU A 41 2.53 -11.94 2.89
N ALA A 42 3.51 -12.62 2.31
CA ALA A 42 3.37 -13.27 1.02
C ALA A 42 2.24 -14.32 1.03
N LYS A 43 2.14 -15.15 2.10
CA LYS A 43 1.03 -16.08 2.27
C LYS A 43 -0.33 -15.40 2.38
N ALA A 44 -0.42 -14.31 3.14
CA ALA A 44 -1.65 -13.53 3.28
C ALA A 44 -2.12 -12.91 1.95
N GLN A 45 -1.18 -12.62 1.05
CA GLN A 45 -1.46 -12.17 -0.32
C GLN A 45 -1.74 -13.32 -1.30
N GLY A 46 -1.78 -14.57 -0.83
CA GLY A 46 -2.09 -15.75 -1.64
C GLY A 46 -0.89 -16.36 -2.37
N TYR A 47 0.34 -15.91 -2.10
CA TYR A 47 1.51 -16.52 -2.71
C TYR A 47 1.86 -17.85 -2.03
N ARG A 48 2.18 -18.83 -2.87
CA ARG A 48 2.74 -20.11 -2.43
C ARG A 48 4.26 -19.99 -2.40
N ILE A 49 4.83 -20.10 -1.19
CA ILE A 49 6.29 -20.07 -1.01
C ILE A 49 6.88 -21.39 -1.52
N MET A 50 7.84 -21.30 -2.44
CA MET A 50 8.60 -22.43 -2.95
C MET A 50 10.05 -22.32 -2.52
N PRO A 51 10.72 -23.43 -2.16
CA PRO A 51 12.15 -23.43 -1.95
C PRO A 51 12.86 -23.08 -3.28
N SER A 52 13.99 -22.37 -3.21
CA SER A 52 14.82 -22.16 -4.38
C SER A 52 15.31 -23.50 -4.90
N VAL A 53 15.12 -23.74 -6.19
CA VAL A 53 15.74 -24.88 -6.86
C VAL A 53 17.18 -24.46 -7.15
N THR A 54 18.12 -25.06 -6.42
CA THR A 54 19.56 -24.86 -6.60
C THR A 54 20.05 -25.66 -7.81
#